data_AF-A0A7V0ZIK4-F1
#
_entry.id   AF-A0A7V0ZIK4-F1
#
_cell.length_a   1.000
_cell.length_b   1.000
_cell.length_c   1.000
_cell.angle_alpha   90.00
_cell.angle_beta   90.00
_cell.angle_gamma   90.00
#
_symmetry.space_group_name_H-M   'P 1'
#
loop_
_entity.id
_entity.type
_entity.pdbx_description
1 polymer ?
#
loop_
_entity_poly.entity_id
_entity_poly.type
_entity_poly.pdbx_seq_one_letter_code
_entity_poly.pdbx_strand_id
1 'polypeptide(L)' 'MLIEEKLTGKIIQAAIEVHKALGPGLLESVYDKCLSKEFDIIKLIYNNQVELPIVYKGIKVDAGYRID' A
#
# COMPACT_ATOMS: atom_id res chain seq x y z
N MET A 1 -0.38 -24.29 -11.66
CA MET A 1 -0.12 -22.84 -11.69
C MET A 1 -0.14 -22.36 -10.25
N LEU A 2 0.98 -21.85 -9.75
CA LEU A 2 1.17 -21.57 -8.33
C LEU A 2 0.32 -20.35 -7.95
N ILE A 3 -0.37 -20.41 -6.81
CA ILE A 3 -1.23 -19.33 -6.31
C ILE A 3 -0.43 -18.01 -6.18
N GLU A 4 0.86 -18.12 -5.83
CA GLU A 4 1.80 -17.00 -5.69
C GLU A 4 2.05 -16.24 -7.00
N GLU A 5 2.12 -16.93 -8.14
CA GLU A 5 2.33 -16.30 -9.46
C GLU A 5 1.14 -15.40 -9.83
N LYS A 6 -0.09 -15.87 -9.52
CA LYS A 6 -1.31 -15.13 -9.84
C LYS A 6 -1.48 -13.89 -8.95
N LEU A 7 -1.15 -13.99 -7.67
CA LEU A 7 -1.19 -12.85 -6.74
C LEU A 7 -0.14 -11.80 -7.14
N THR A 8 1.09 -12.25 -7.37
CA THR A 8 2.20 -11.37 -7.80
C THR A 8 1.85 -10.65 -9.10
N GLY A 9 1.30 -11.36 -10.09
CA GLY A 9 0.86 -10.75 -11.35
C GLY A 9 -0.20 -9.66 -11.16
N LYS A 10 -1.16 -9.85 -10.24
CA LYS A 10 -2.16 -8.82 -9.92
C LYS A 10 -1.54 -7.57 -9.30
N ILE A 11 -0.61 -7.73 -8.37
CA ILE A 11 0.06 -6.62 -7.70
C ILE A 11 0.89 -5.81 -8.71
N ILE A 12 1.66 -6.48 -9.56
CA ILE A 12 2.45 -5.84 -10.61
C ILE A 12 1.54 -5.11 -11.60
N GLN A 13 0.44 -5.73 -12.03
CA GLN A 13 -0.50 -5.09 -12.94
C GLN A 13 -1.10 -3.82 -12.33
N ALA A 14 -1.50 -3.85 -11.05
CA ALA A 14 -2.03 -2.67 -10.36
C ALA A 14 -1.01 -1.52 -10.33
N ALA A 15 0.24 -1.82 -9.98
CA ALA A 15 1.32 -0.81 -9.99
C ALA A 15 1.56 -0.23 -11.40
N ILE A 16 1.49 -1.06 -12.44
CA ILE A 16 1.61 -0.62 -13.83
C ILE A 16 0.46 0.30 -14.21
N GLU A 17 -0.79 -0.03 -13.86
CA GLU A 17 -1.95 0.82 -14.17
C GLU A 17 -1.87 2.18 -13.49
N VAL A 18 -1.46 2.22 -12.21
CA VAL A 18 -1.20 3.49 -11.51
C VAL A 18 -0.13 4.31 -12.23
N HIS A 19 1.00 3.70 -12.60
CA HIS A 19 2.07 4.41 -13.29
C HIS A 19 1.66 4.91 -14.68
N LYS A 20 0.90 4.11 -15.44
CA LYS A 20 0.36 4.51 -16.75
C LYS A 20 -0.61 5.70 -16.62
N ALA A 21 -1.43 5.73 -15.59
CA ALA A 21 -2.42 6.77 -15.39
C ALA A 21 -1.80 8.09 -14.93
N LEU A 22 -0.79 8.04 -14.05
CA LEU A 22 -0.21 9.23 -13.42
C LEU A 22 1.06 9.75 -14.10
N GLY A 23 1.82 8.87 -14.75
CA GLY A 23 3.19 9.16 -15.18
C GLY A 23 4.17 9.32 -14.00
N PRO A 24 5.44 9.68 -14.25
CA PRO A 24 6.44 9.95 -13.21
C PRO A 24 6.36 11.37 -12.63
N GLY A 25 6.99 11.58 -11.46
CA GLY A 25 7.28 12.92 -10.92
C GLY A 25 6.36 13.39 -9.78
N LEU A 26 5.48 12.53 -9.29
CA LEU A 26 4.62 12.80 -8.14
C LEU A 26 5.26 12.34 -6.83
N LEU A 27 4.71 12.82 -5.71
CA LEU A 27 5.10 12.37 -4.38
C LEU A 27 4.72 10.89 -4.17
N GLU A 28 5.54 10.18 -3.41
CA GLU A 28 5.29 8.78 -3.01
C GLU A 28 3.89 8.60 -2.39
N SER A 29 3.47 9.53 -1.53
CA SER A 29 2.14 9.52 -0.90
C SER A 29 0.97 9.59 -1.88
N VAL A 30 1.20 10.06 -3.12
CA VAL A 30 0.20 10.02 -4.19
C VAL A 30 0.15 8.62 -4.80
N TYR A 31 1.30 8.02 -5.08
CA TYR A 31 1.36 6.65 -5.59
C TYR A 31 0.77 5.64 -4.61
N ASP A 32 1.07 5.76 -3.31
CA ASP A 32 0.53 4.88 -2.27
C ASP A 32 -1.01 4.92 -2.23
N LYS A 33 -1.59 6.12 -2.23
CA LYS A 33 -3.05 6.31 -2.25
C LYS A 33 -3.69 5.77 -3.52
N CYS A 34 -3.06 5.96 -4.68
CA CYS A 34 -3.57 5.45 -5.94
C CYS A 34 -3.45 3.94 -6.05
N LEU A 35 -2.37 3.34 -5.54
CA LEU A 35 -2.18 1.89 -5.49
C LEU A 35 -3.20 1.22 -4.57
N SER A 36 -3.47 1.82 -3.42
CA SER A 36 -4.55 1.39 -2.52
C SER A 36 -5.91 1.40 -3.23
N LYS A 37 -6.21 2.45 -4.01
CA LYS A 37 -7.44 2.52 -4.81
C LYS A 37 -7.49 1.45 -5.91
N GLU A 38 -6.36 1.17 -6.56
CA GLU A 38 -6.29 0.11 -7.57
C GLU A 38 -6.53 -1.27 -6.94
N PHE A 39 -5.97 -1.52 -5.75
CA PHE A 39 -6.25 -2.72 -4.96
C PHE A 39 -7.74 -2.86 -4.59
N ASP A 40 -8.40 -1.76 -4.22
CA ASP A 40 -9.86 -1.74 -3.99
C ASP A 40 -10.62 -2.17 -5.26
N ILE A 41 -10.24 -1.64 -6.44
CA ILE A 41 -10.86 -1.93 -7.74
C ILE A 41 -10.74 -3.41 -8.10
N ILE A 42 -9.54 -3.99 -7.93
CA ILE A 42 -9.30 -5.41 -8.22
C ILE A 42 -9.73 -6.35 -7.07
N LYS A 43 -10.35 -5.79 -6.02
CA LYS A 43 -10.84 -6.49 -4.82
C LYS A 43 -9.75 -7.32 -4.14
N LEU A 44 -8.56 -6.75 -4.03
CA LEU A 44 -7.47 -7.35 -3.27
C LEU A 44 -7.64 -7.04 -1.79
N ILE A 45 -7.38 -8.02 -0.93
CA ILE A 45 -7.35 -7.81 0.53
C ILE A 45 -5.95 -7.33 0.89
N TYR A 46 -5.86 -6.14 1.49
CA TYR A 46 -4.62 -5.54 1.95
C TYR A 46 -4.87 -4.69 3.20
N ASN A 47 -3.80 -4.40 3.92
CA ASN A 47 -3.76 -3.32 4.89
C ASN A 47 -2.76 -2.29 4.39
N ASN A 48 -3.04 -1.02 4.57
CA ASN A 48 -2.12 0.07 4.30
C ASN A 48 -2.13 1.02 5.49
N GLN A 49 -1.01 1.69 5.74
CA GLN A 49 -0.90 2.75 6.75
C GLN A 49 -1.29 2.27 8.15
N VAL A 50 -0.89 1.04 8.51
CA VAL A 50 -1.25 0.39 9.77
C VAL A 50 -0.56 1.11 10.92
N GLU A 51 -1.36 1.61 11.86
CA GLU A 51 -0.85 2.31 13.05
C GLU A 51 0.00 1.38 13.90
N LEU A 52 1.22 1.83 14.17
CA LEU A 52 2.14 1.14 15.05
C LEU A 52 2.41 2.02 16.28
N PRO A 53 1.70 1.78 17.40
CA PRO A 53 1.94 2.52 18.62
C PRO A 53 3.33 2.19 19.16
N ILE A 54 4.05 3.21 19.61
CA ILE A 54 5.36 3.04 20.23
C ILE A 54 5.21 2.94 21.75
N VAL A 55 6.11 2.20 22.40
CA VAL A 55 6.16 2.15 23.85
C VAL A 55 7.32 3.02 24.32
N TYR A 56 7.00 4.14 24.97
CA TYR A 56 7.98 5.02 25.60
C TYR A 56 7.87 4.93 27.12
N LYS A 57 8.91 4.40 27.78
CA LYS A 57 8.95 4.20 29.24
C LYS A 57 7.75 3.39 29.78
N GLY A 58 7.32 2.38 29.05
CA GLY A 58 6.16 1.54 29.41
C GLY A 58 4.79 2.15 29.10
N ILE A 59 4.74 3.38 28.58
CA ILE A 59 3.50 4.05 28.16
C ILE A 59 3.34 3.87 26.66
N LYS A 60 2.16 3.41 26.22
CA LYS A 60 1.80 3.40 24.80
C LYS A 60 1.57 4.85 24.34
N VAL A 61 2.33 5.26 23.34
CA VAL A 61 2.23 6.58 22.71
C VAL A 61 1.77 6.36 21.27
N ASP A 62 0.66 6.99 20.91
CA ASP A 62 0.29 7.15 19.51
C ASP A 62 1.13 8.29 18.93
N ALA A 63 2.18 7.92 18.20
CA ALA A 63 3.10 8.84 17.56
C ALA A 63 2.75 9.08 16.07
N GLY A 64 1.60 8.57 15.60
CA GLY A 64 1.25 8.61 14.18
C GLY A 64 2.19 7.80 13.28
N TYR A 65 2.95 6.86 13.85
CA TYR A 65 3.81 5.97 13.06
C TYR A 65 2.94 4.93 12.37
N ARG A 66 3.13 4.80 11.05
CA ARG A 66 2.36 3.91 10.21
C ARG A 66 3.31 3.05 9.40
N ILE A 67 2.93 1.78 9.25
CA ILE A 67 3.63 0.85 8.38
C ILE A 67 3.08 1.06 6.97
N ASP A 68 3.98 1.45 6.07
CA ASP A 68 3.78 1.48 4.62
C ASP A 68 3.73 0.04 4.05
#